data_AF-A0A933KBD4-F1
#
_entry.id   AF-A0A933KBD4-F1
#
_cell.length_a   1.000
_cell.length_b   1.000
_cell.length_c   1.000
_cell.angle_alpha   90.00
_cell.angle_beta   90.00
_cell.angle_gamma   90.00
#
_symmetry.space_group_name_H-M   'P 1'
#
loop_
_entity.id
_entity.type
_entity.pdbx_description
1 polymer ?
#
loop_
_entity_poly.entity_id
_entity_poly.type
_entity_poly.pdbx_seq_one_letter_code
_entity_poly.pdbx_strand_id
1 'polypeptide(L)'
;MASPDPEATDYVDPGERGFNAKSSPVKYAVLLGGPVANIVFTVGVLTLLYWAIGEGQSTIEVAKVSQNSPAARAGIQPGDVFLSIDGIQLTHDRKGILYIRKHPGTEISIRVRRGKEQRDIKVTPVDHNGDGLIGITCNSFKLAAVTVPLPLGEAFSQAQEETWGYVTYAYISALNMFKGMFARREIPGEVGGPVSILSAVGGAVKKGPNVADFLGMLAILSMAIGVFNLLPIPALDGGRILVLAVRNVLDLCYTAVVWRRPEDSMLSSVAEEYIHTVGVFCLLGLLVVVTYKDIKDIVSPPKLTMPSFSAPPSTSPSPGR
;
A
#
# COMPACT_ATOMS: atom_id res chain seq x y z
N MET A 1 -10.54 -57.54 41.16
CA MET A 1 -9.94 -56.82 40.02
C MET A 1 -11.10 -56.22 39.24
N ALA A 2 -11.32 -54.91 39.37
CA ALA A 2 -12.31 -54.20 38.57
C ALA A 2 -11.73 -53.99 37.17
N SER A 3 -12.48 -54.37 36.14
CA SER A 3 -12.12 -54.15 34.74
C SER A 3 -12.04 -52.63 34.47
N PRO A 4 -11.06 -52.13 33.70
CA PRO A 4 -11.01 -50.72 33.32
C PRO A 4 -12.20 -50.38 32.42
N ASP A 5 -12.85 -49.24 32.68
CA ASP A 5 -13.96 -48.71 31.89
C ASP A 5 -13.52 -48.44 30.44
N PRO A 6 -14.19 -49.02 29.42
CA PRO A 6 -13.82 -48.85 28.01
C PRO A 6 -14.22 -47.47 27.42
N GLU A 7 -14.89 -46.62 28.19
CA GLU A 7 -15.33 -45.27 27.78
C GLU A 7 -14.59 -44.13 28.47
N ALA A 8 -13.47 -44.39 29.15
CA ALA A 8 -12.54 -43.34 29.55
C ALA A 8 -11.86 -42.77 28.29
N THR A 9 -12.59 -41.96 27.51
CA THR A 9 -11.99 -41.08 26.52
C THR A 9 -10.97 -40.22 27.24
N ASP A 10 -9.71 -40.29 26.83
CA ASP A 10 -8.67 -39.35 27.23
C ASP A 10 -9.21 -37.93 27.04
N TYR A 11 -9.72 -37.33 28.11
CA TYR A 11 -10.11 -35.93 28.13
C TYR A 11 -8.80 -35.15 28.11
N VAL A 12 -8.29 -34.91 26.91
CA VAL A 12 -7.13 -34.02 26.71
C VAL A 12 -7.63 -32.62 26.99
N ASP A 13 -7.18 -32.03 28.10
CA ASP A 13 -7.50 -30.66 28.47
C ASP A 13 -7.20 -29.73 27.26
N PRO A 14 -8.20 -28.98 26.76
CA PRO A 14 -8.00 -28.03 25.65
C PRO A 14 -6.82 -27.06 25.87
N GLY A 15 -6.44 -26.81 27.13
CA GLY A 15 -5.29 -26.01 27.52
C GLY A 15 -3.94 -26.58 27.08
N GLU A 16 -3.76 -27.91 27.08
CA GLU A 16 -2.47 -28.55 26.73
C GLU A 16 -2.10 -28.40 25.26
N ARG A 17 -3.11 -28.26 24.38
CA ARG A 17 -2.92 -27.99 22.94
C ARG A 17 -3.04 -26.51 22.60
N GLY A 18 -3.38 -25.66 23.57
CA GLY A 18 -3.63 -24.24 23.40
C GLY A 18 -2.39 -23.47 22.92
N PHE A 19 -2.61 -22.39 22.17
CA PHE A 19 -1.56 -21.52 21.64
C PHE A 19 -0.56 -21.08 22.73
N ASN A 20 -1.05 -20.78 23.93
CA ASN A 20 -0.24 -20.31 25.06
C ASN A 20 0.72 -21.37 25.61
N ALA A 21 0.40 -22.66 25.49
CA ALA A 21 1.24 -23.78 25.94
C ALA A 21 2.38 -24.11 24.97
N LYS A 22 2.37 -23.57 23.74
CA LYS A 22 3.39 -23.84 22.73
C LYS A 22 4.68 -23.04 22.96
N SER A 23 5.80 -23.57 22.44
CA SER A 23 7.09 -22.88 22.46
C SER A 23 7.07 -21.62 21.59
N SER A 24 7.92 -20.64 21.91
CA SER A 24 7.98 -19.35 21.19
C SER A 24 8.17 -19.50 19.67
N PRO A 25 9.05 -20.39 19.13
CA PRO A 25 9.18 -20.58 17.68
C PRO A 25 7.88 -21.03 17.01
N VAL A 26 7.13 -21.92 17.67
CA VAL A 26 5.85 -22.40 17.13
C VAL A 26 4.79 -21.29 17.18
N LYS A 27 4.78 -20.47 18.22
CA LYS A 27 3.91 -19.30 18.31
C LYS A 27 4.18 -18.32 17.16
N TYR A 28 5.44 -18.01 16.88
CA TYR A 28 5.81 -17.17 15.73
C TYR A 28 5.35 -17.77 14.40
N ALA A 29 5.58 -19.07 14.18
CA ALA A 29 5.16 -19.74 12.95
C ALA A 29 3.63 -19.68 12.76
N VAL A 30 2.86 -19.90 13.82
CA VAL A 30 1.39 -19.81 13.78
C VAL A 30 0.93 -18.39 13.47
N LEU A 31 1.51 -17.37 14.13
CA LEU A 31 1.16 -15.95 13.90
C LEU A 31 1.55 -15.47 12.49
N LEU A 32 2.67 -15.95 11.94
CA LEU A 32 3.09 -15.60 10.59
C LEU A 32 2.32 -16.36 9.51
N GLY A 33 1.74 -17.51 9.83
CA GLY A 33 1.09 -18.39 8.85
C GLY A 33 -0.01 -17.70 8.05
N GLY A 34 -0.88 -16.93 8.71
CA GLY A 34 -1.95 -16.19 8.03
C GLY A 34 -1.43 -15.13 7.06
N PRO A 35 -0.65 -14.13 7.53
CA PRO A 35 -0.11 -13.09 6.66
C PRO A 35 0.79 -13.62 5.53
N VAL A 36 1.63 -14.61 5.81
CA VAL A 36 2.50 -15.22 4.80
C VAL A 36 1.66 -15.94 3.74
N ALA A 37 0.62 -16.68 4.13
CA ALA A 37 -0.27 -17.32 3.17
C ALA A 37 -0.94 -16.31 2.22
N ASN A 38 -1.34 -15.15 2.74
CA ASN A 38 -1.91 -14.06 1.92
C ASN A 38 -0.90 -13.49 0.92
N ILE A 39 0.34 -13.26 1.34
CA ILE A 39 1.41 -12.78 0.45
C ILE A 39 1.73 -13.83 -0.61
N VAL A 40 1.83 -15.12 -0.22
CA VAL A 40 2.08 -16.23 -1.15
C VAL A 40 0.93 -16.36 -2.16
N PHE A 41 -0.33 -16.27 -1.71
CA PHE A 41 -1.49 -16.26 -2.59
C PHE A 41 -1.43 -15.11 -3.60
N THR A 42 -1.10 -13.91 -3.12
CA THR A 42 -0.94 -12.72 -3.98
C THR A 42 0.11 -12.95 -5.06
N VAL A 43 1.31 -13.40 -4.69
CA VAL A 43 2.40 -13.69 -5.64
C VAL A 43 1.96 -14.75 -6.65
N GLY A 44 1.28 -15.80 -6.20
CA GLY A 44 0.77 -16.86 -7.08
C GLY A 44 -0.25 -16.35 -8.11
N VAL A 45 -1.23 -15.55 -7.66
CA VAL A 45 -2.24 -14.98 -8.55
C VAL A 45 -1.62 -13.98 -9.54
N LEU A 46 -0.75 -13.09 -9.09
CA LEU A 46 -0.06 -12.14 -9.98
C LEU A 46 0.83 -12.86 -10.99
N THR A 47 1.57 -13.89 -10.56
CA THR A 47 2.38 -14.73 -11.47
C THR A 47 1.49 -15.36 -12.54
N LEU A 48 0.34 -15.91 -12.16
CA LEU A 48 -0.62 -16.48 -13.11
C LEU A 48 -1.14 -15.43 -14.10
N LEU A 49 -1.47 -14.23 -13.63
CA LEU A 49 -1.98 -13.15 -14.47
C LEU A 49 -0.90 -12.65 -15.45
N TYR A 50 0.33 -12.47 -15.00
CA TYR A 50 1.45 -12.04 -15.85
C TYR A 50 1.88 -13.10 -16.86
N TRP A 51 1.81 -14.37 -16.48
CA TRP A 51 2.07 -15.45 -17.40
C TRP A 51 0.96 -15.63 -18.45
N ALA A 52 -0.32 -15.55 -18.05
CA ALA A 52 -1.44 -15.86 -18.93
C ALA A 52 -1.84 -14.68 -19.84
N ILE A 53 -1.76 -13.46 -19.32
CA ILE A 53 -2.33 -12.26 -19.96
C ILE A 53 -1.22 -11.26 -20.25
N GLY A 54 -0.20 -11.20 -19.40
CA GLY A 54 0.89 -10.25 -19.49
C GLY A 54 0.75 -9.10 -18.52
N GLU A 55 1.84 -8.33 -18.39
CA GLU A 55 1.82 -7.11 -17.58
C GLU A 55 1.15 -5.99 -18.37
N GLY A 56 0.07 -5.43 -17.82
CA GLY A 56 -0.56 -4.24 -18.35
C GLY A 56 0.25 -3.04 -17.89
N GLN A 57 0.95 -2.36 -18.80
CA GLN A 57 1.72 -1.18 -18.38
C GLN A 57 0.78 -0.12 -17.79
N SER A 58 0.99 0.22 -16.53
CA SER A 58 0.25 1.29 -15.88
C SER A 58 0.65 2.61 -16.54
N THR A 59 -0.27 3.16 -17.33
CA THR A 59 0.02 4.37 -18.08
C THR A 59 -0.40 5.59 -17.30
N ILE A 60 0.47 6.60 -17.28
CA ILE A 60 0.10 7.93 -16.78
C ILE A 60 -0.71 8.61 -17.89
N GLU A 61 -2.02 8.41 -17.86
CA GLU A 61 -2.95 9.11 -18.75
C GLU A 61 -3.37 10.45 -18.11
N VAL A 62 -3.12 11.54 -18.81
CA VAL A 62 -3.50 12.88 -18.38
C VAL A 62 -5.02 13.01 -18.41
N ALA A 63 -5.66 13.17 -17.25
CA ALA A 63 -7.09 13.44 -17.15
C ALA A 63 -7.41 14.92 -17.36
N LYS A 64 -6.63 15.79 -16.73
CA LYS A 64 -6.84 17.24 -16.78
C LYS A 64 -5.51 17.97 -16.72
N VAL A 65 -5.44 19.09 -17.44
CA VAL A 65 -4.32 20.01 -17.41
C VAL A 65 -4.80 21.34 -16.84
N SER A 66 -4.11 21.86 -15.83
CA SER A 66 -4.41 23.16 -15.25
C SER A 66 -4.06 24.28 -16.23
N GLN A 67 -4.92 25.30 -16.31
CA GLN A 67 -4.62 26.51 -17.06
C GLN A 67 -3.35 27.18 -16.50
N ASN A 68 -2.54 27.76 -17.39
CA ASN A 68 -1.27 28.44 -17.05
C ASN A 68 -0.23 27.56 -16.33
N SER A 69 -0.40 26.23 -16.33
CA SER A 69 0.58 25.29 -15.77
C SER A 69 1.77 25.07 -16.71
N PRO A 70 2.91 24.54 -16.22
CA PRO A 70 4.00 24.10 -17.07
C PRO A 70 3.57 23.09 -18.13
N ALA A 71 2.71 22.13 -17.80
CA ALA A 71 2.17 21.16 -18.74
C ALA A 71 1.35 21.81 -19.86
N ALA A 72 0.52 22.82 -19.53
CA ALA A 72 -0.24 23.57 -20.53
C ALA A 72 0.70 24.33 -21.49
N ARG A 73 1.72 25.00 -20.95
CA ARG A 73 2.73 25.72 -21.77
C ARG A 73 3.53 24.79 -22.66
N ALA A 74 3.82 23.58 -22.18
CA ALA A 74 4.52 22.55 -22.94
C ALA A 74 3.64 21.87 -24.00
N GLY A 75 2.33 22.14 -24.02
CA GLY A 75 1.40 21.56 -24.99
C GLY A 75 0.91 20.15 -24.64
N ILE A 76 1.06 19.73 -23.38
CA ILE A 76 0.45 18.49 -22.85
C ILE A 76 -1.07 18.67 -22.82
N GLN A 77 -1.80 17.65 -23.24
CA GLN A 77 -3.26 17.67 -23.36
C GLN A 77 -3.90 16.50 -22.60
N PRO A 78 -5.16 16.65 -22.17
CA PRO A 78 -5.96 15.51 -21.71
C PRO A 78 -5.96 14.37 -22.74
N GLY A 79 -5.78 13.14 -22.27
CA GLY A 79 -5.66 11.93 -23.10
C GLY A 79 -4.23 11.59 -23.53
N ASP A 80 -3.23 12.43 -23.24
CA ASP A 80 -1.83 12.08 -23.42
C ASP A 80 -1.42 10.96 -22.46
N VAL A 81 -0.71 9.97 -22.97
CA VAL A 81 -0.19 8.84 -22.20
C VAL A 81 1.33 8.95 -22.10
N PHE A 82 1.88 9.10 -20.90
CA PHE A 82 3.34 9.23 -20.75
C PHE A 82 3.99 7.85 -20.90
N LEU A 83 5.04 7.77 -21.73
CA LEU A 83 5.79 6.55 -22.05
C LEU A 83 7.18 6.55 -21.41
N SER A 84 7.87 7.69 -21.38
CA SER A 84 9.19 7.82 -20.76
C SER A 84 9.46 9.25 -20.30
N ILE A 85 10.36 9.41 -19.32
CA ILE A 85 10.88 10.72 -18.90
C ILE A 85 12.40 10.66 -18.94
N ASP A 86 13.04 11.56 -19.69
CA ASP A 86 14.50 11.60 -19.91
C ASP A 86 15.10 10.24 -20.32
N GLY A 87 14.38 9.52 -21.19
CA GLY A 87 14.77 8.19 -21.65
C GLY A 87 14.49 7.05 -20.67
N ILE A 88 14.05 7.34 -19.44
CA ILE A 88 13.62 6.33 -18.47
C ILE A 88 12.21 5.88 -18.80
N GLN A 89 12.05 4.62 -19.17
CA GLN A 89 10.76 4.04 -19.52
C GLN A 89 9.83 3.97 -18.29
N LEU A 90 8.63 4.50 -18.44
CA LEU A 90 7.62 4.49 -17.39
C LEU A 90 6.84 3.18 -17.45
N THR A 91 7.33 2.14 -16.77
CA THR A 91 6.58 0.89 -16.58
C THR A 91 5.59 1.00 -15.42
N HIS A 92 5.85 1.93 -14.49
CA HIS A 92 5.07 2.16 -13.28
C HIS A 92 4.73 3.65 -13.14
N ASP A 93 3.45 3.93 -12.95
CA ASP A 93 2.86 5.26 -12.72
C ASP A 93 3.63 6.11 -11.70
N ARG A 94 4.09 5.50 -10.60
CA ARG A 94 4.79 6.19 -9.50
C ARG A 94 6.18 6.69 -9.84
N LYS A 95 6.93 5.96 -10.67
CA LYS A 95 8.31 6.34 -11.01
C LYS A 95 8.32 7.68 -11.76
N GLY A 96 7.35 7.88 -12.66
CA GLY A 96 7.22 9.13 -13.41
C GLY A 96 6.82 10.31 -12.53
N ILE A 97 5.80 10.14 -11.67
CA ILE A 97 5.36 11.20 -10.76
C ILE A 97 6.48 11.59 -9.79
N LEU A 98 7.15 10.60 -9.20
CA LEU A 98 8.26 10.86 -8.27
C LEU A 98 9.44 11.53 -8.96
N TYR A 99 9.74 11.15 -10.21
CA TYR A 99 10.79 11.79 -11.00
C TYR A 99 10.48 13.27 -11.21
N ILE A 100 9.26 13.61 -11.65
CA ILE A 100 8.84 15.02 -11.84
C ILE A 100 8.98 15.82 -10.54
N ARG A 101 8.53 15.24 -9.40
CA ARG A 101 8.63 15.90 -8.08
C ARG A 101 10.07 16.19 -7.66
N LYS A 102 11.02 15.31 -8.01
CA LYS A 102 12.43 15.45 -7.66
C LYS A 102 13.21 16.44 -8.53
N HIS A 103 12.62 16.95 -9.61
CA HIS A 103 13.29 17.85 -10.57
C HIS A 103 12.61 19.22 -10.67
N PRO A 104 12.41 19.97 -9.57
CA PRO A 104 11.92 21.34 -9.65
C PRO A 104 12.91 22.22 -10.43
N GLY A 105 12.39 23.09 -11.30
CA GLY A 105 13.18 24.06 -12.07
C GLY A 105 14.06 23.46 -13.18
N THR A 106 14.11 22.13 -13.34
CA THR A 106 14.94 21.47 -14.34
C THR A 106 14.07 21.04 -15.53
N GLU A 107 14.47 21.37 -16.76
CA GLU A 107 13.74 20.89 -17.96
C GLU A 107 13.89 19.38 -18.08
N ILE A 108 12.76 18.68 -18.17
CA ILE A 108 12.67 17.24 -18.39
C ILE A 108 11.98 16.98 -19.73
N SER A 109 12.41 15.93 -20.43
CA SER A 109 11.81 15.48 -21.70
C SER A 109 10.86 14.33 -21.43
N ILE A 110 9.57 14.53 -21.70
CA ILE A 110 8.52 13.53 -21.53
C ILE A 110 8.09 13.03 -22.90
N ARG A 111 8.28 11.74 -23.16
CA ARG A 111 7.70 11.08 -24.32
C ARG A 111 6.24 10.77 -24.02
N VAL A 112 5.33 11.31 -24.81
CA VAL A 112 3.89 11.05 -24.70
C VAL A 112 3.36 10.36 -25.94
N ARG A 113 2.33 9.54 -25.78
CA ARG A 113 1.52 9.00 -26.86
C ARG A 113 0.18 9.71 -26.90
N ARG A 114 -0.11 10.34 -28.04
CA ARG A 114 -1.40 10.99 -28.33
C ARG A 114 -2.07 10.21 -29.46
N GLY A 115 -3.04 9.37 -29.11
CA GLY A 115 -3.63 8.43 -30.06
C GLY A 115 -2.60 7.37 -30.53
N LYS A 116 -2.22 7.42 -31.82
CA LYS A 116 -1.21 6.54 -32.44
C LYS A 116 0.17 7.19 -32.57
N GLU A 117 0.29 8.49 -32.37
CA GLU A 117 1.55 9.23 -32.53
C GLU A 117 2.29 9.31 -31.19
N GLN A 118 3.63 9.23 -31.25
CA GLN A 118 4.51 9.53 -30.12
C GLN A 118 5.15 10.90 -30.32
N ARG A 119 5.26 11.68 -29.24
CA ARG A 119 5.84 13.03 -29.24
C ARG A 119 6.72 13.22 -28.02
N ASP A 120 7.87 13.83 -28.21
CA ASP A 120 8.74 14.23 -27.10
C ASP A 120 8.43 15.69 -26.74
N ILE A 121 7.96 15.89 -25.51
CA ILE A 121 7.53 17.19 -24.97
C ILE A 121 8.49 17.59 -23.85
N LYS A 122 9.09 18.77 -23.97
CA LYS A 122 9.93 19.34 -22.92
C LYS A 122 9.07 20.14 -21.94
N VAL A 123 9.20 19.88 -20.66
CA VAL A 123 8.49 20.59 -19.60
C VAL A 123 9.43 20.91 -18.45
N THR A 124 9.28 22.09 -17.85
CA THR A 124 10.05 22.49 -16.66
C THR A 124 9.10 22.51 -15.46
N PRO A 125 9.21 21.57 -14.50
CA PRO A 125 8.38 21.57 -13.30
C PRO A 125 8.63 22.83 -12.47
N VAL A 126 7.57 23.42 -11.95
CA VAL A 126 7.66 24.57 -11.03
C VAL A 126 7.84 24.04 -9.62
N ASP A 127 8.75 24.64 -8.87
CA ASP A 127 8.93 24.33 -7.45
C ASP A 127 7.70 24.80 -6.65
N HIS A 128 7.10 23.87 -5.92
CA HIS A 128 6.08 24.16 -4.93
C HIS A 128 6.41 23.42 -3.63
N ASN A 129 6.96 24.15 -2.66
CA ASN A 129 7.37 23.61 -1.35
C ASN A 129 8.39 22.46 -1.43
N GLY A 130 9.30 22.49 -2.41
CA GLY A 130 10.32 21.47 -2.61
C GLY A 130 9.88 20.32 -3.52
N ASP A 131 8.61 20.30 -3.97
CA ASP A 131 8.10 19.36 -4.96
C ASP A 131 7.96 20.04 -6.33
N GLY A 132 8.55 19.44 -7.36
CA GLY A 132 8.33 19.82 -8.75
C GLY A 132 6.91 19.50 -9.22
N LEU A 133 6.18 20.50 -9.71
CA LEU A 133 4.80 20.35 -10.22
C LEU A 133 4.69 20.82 -11.67
N ILE A 134 4.02 20.02 -12.51
CA ILE A 134 3.69 20.39 -13.89
C ILE A 134 2.21 20.74 -14.09
N GLY A 135 1.36 20.54 -13.07
CA GLY A 135 -0.06 20.94 -13.10
C GLY A 135 -0.97 20.05 -13.93
N ILE A 136 -0.81 18.73 -13.80
CA ILE A 136 -1.71 17.73 -14.37
C ILE A 136 -2.44 16.94 -13.27
N THR A 137 -3.65 16.48 -13.58
CA THR A 137 -4.32 15.40 -12.86
C THR A 137 -4.31 14.18 -13.78
N CYS A 138 -4.00 13.01 -13.25
CA CYS A 138 -4.00 11.77 -14.03
C CYS A 138 -5.28 10.99 -13.75
N ASN A 139 -5.78 10.27 -14.75
CA ASN A 139 -6.83 9.28 -14.49
C ASN A 139 -6.16 8.13 -13.74
N SER A 140 -6.72 7.74 -12.60
CA SER A 140 -6.25 6.60 -11.83
C SER A 140 -6.16 5.37 -12.74
N PHE A 141 -4.94 4.85 -12.91
CA PHE A 141 -4.63 3.52 -13.42
C PHE A 141 -5.49 3.07 -14.62
N LYS A 142 -5.16 3.50 -15.85
CA LYS A 142 -5.48 2.65 -17.01
C LYS A 142 -4.35 1.65 -17.18
N LEU A 143 -4.65 0.38 -16.92
CA LEU A 143 -3.88 -0.72 -17.50
C LEU A 143 -3.89 -0.50 -19.01
N ALA A 144 -2.72 -0.33 -19.62
CA ALA A 144 -2.60 -0.35 -21.06
C ALA A 144 -3.22 -1.64 -21.59
N ALA A 145 -4.08 -1.51 -22.61
CA ALA A 145 -4.76 -2.64 -23.26
C ALA A 145 -3.82 -3.59 -24.02
N VAL A 146 -2.50 -3.33 -24.00
CA VAL A 146 -1.48 -4.18 -24.62
C VAL A 146 -0.70 -4.85 -23.50
N THR A 147 -1.17 -6.02 -23.11
CA THR A 147 -0.48 -6.94 -22.21
C THR A 147 0.32 -7.93 -23.06
N VAL A 148 1.62 -8.05 -22.80
CA VAL A 148 2.45 -9.09 -23.44
C VAL A 148 2.68 -10.18 -22.39
N PRO A 149 2.18 -11.42 -22.61
CA PRO A 149 2.44 -12.54 -21.71
C PRO A 149 3.92 -12.69 -21.42
N LEU A 150 4.27 -12.80 -20.15
CA LEU A 150 5.65 -12.98 -19.71
C LEU A 150 5.98 -14.48 -19.61
N PRO A 151 7.22 -14.89 -19.92
CA PRO A 151 7.72 -16.21 -19.54
C PRO A 151 7.53 -16.46 -18.04
N LEU A 152 7.24 -17.71 -17.63
CA LEU A 152 6.87 -18.02 -16.25
C LEU A 152 7.89 -17.52 -15.20
N GLY A 153 9.18 -17.60 -15.51
CA GLY A 153 10.24 -17.09 -14.63
C GLY A 153 10.22 -15.57 -14.48
N GLU A 154 10.00 -14.85 -15.59
CA GLU A 154 9.86 -13.39 -15.59
C GLU A 154 8.57 -12.95 -14.90
N ALA A 155 7.46 -13.65 -15.15
CA ALA A 155 6.18 -13.42 -14.48
C ALA A 155 6.29 -13.57 -12.95
N PHE A 156 7.01 -14.61 -12.48
CA PHE A 156 7.24 -14.84 -11.05
C PHE A 156 8.17 -13.79 -10.43
N SER A 157 9.22 -13.39 -11.15
CA SER A 157 10.12 -12.31 -10.72
C SER A 157 9.36 -10.99 -10.61
N GLN A 158 8.55 -10.66 -11.62
CA GLN A 158 7.75 -9.45 -11.68
C GLN A 158 6.71 -9.41 -10.54
N ALA A 159 5.98 -10.52 -10.35
CA ALA A 159 5.01 -10.64 -9.26
C ALA A 159 5.66 -10.42 -7.87
N GLN A 160 6.87 -10.92 -7.66
CA GLN A 160 7.61 -10.67 -6.41
C GLN A 160 8.05 -9.22 -6.26
N GLU A 161 8.65 -8.62 -7.30
CA GLU A 161 9.10 -7.22 -7.26
C GLU A 161 7.93 -6.29 -6.95
N GLU A 162 6.79 -6.51 -7.60
CA GLU A 162 5.60 -5.70 -7.41
C GLU A 162 4.96 -5.94 -6.04
N THR A 163 4.85 -7.19 -5.60
CA THR A 163 4.37 -7.51 -4.25
C THR A 163 5.27 -6.84 -3.20
N TRP A 164 6.59 -6.89 -3.37
CA TRP A 164 7.55 -6.22 -2.47
C TRP A 164 7.39 -4.70 -2.49
N GLY A 165 7.18 -4.13 -3.66
CA GLY A 165 6.89 -2.70 -3.84
C GLY A 165 5.61 -2.28 -3.09
N TYR A 166 4.55 -3.08 -3.17
CA TYR A 166 3.30 -2.83 -2.46
C TYR A 166 3.44 -3.00 -0.94
N VAL A 167 4.11 -4.05 -0.47
CA VAL A 167 4.39 -4.27 0.96
C VAL A 167 5.18 -3.08 1.53
N THR A 168 6.26 -2.70 0.84
CA THR A 168 7.11 -1.57 1.23
C THR A 168 6.32 -0.26 1.25
N TYR A 169 5.52 -0.01 0.21
CA TYR A 169 4.68 1.18 0.13
C TYR A 169 3.64 1.23 1.25
N ALA A 170 2.94 0.13 1.52
CA ALA A 170 1.93 0.06 2.56
C ALA A 170 2.56 0.31 3.94
N TYR A 171 3.74 -0.26 4.21
CA TYR A 171 4.45 -0.05 5.48
C TYR A 171 4.94 1.40 5.64
N ILE A 172 5.59 1.96 4.62
CA ILE A 172 6.04 3.37 4.63
C ILE A 172 4.84 4.31 4.78
N SER A 173 3.75 4.05 4.07
CA SER A 173 2.51 4.83 4.17
C SER A 173 1.92 4.77 5.57
N ALA A 174 1.87 3.59 6.19
CA ALA A 174 1.41 3.43 7.56
C ALA A 174 2.29 4.25 8.53
N LEU A 175 3.62 4.15 8.42
CA LEU A 175 4.55 4.93 9.25
C LEU A 175 4.40 6.44 9.05
N ASN A 176 4.26 6.90 7.80
CA ASN A 176 4.04 8.30 7.48
C ASN A 176 2.70 8.80 8.01
N MET A 177 1.66 7.96 7.99
CA MET A 177 0.36 8.27 8.59
C MET A 177 0.51 8.46 10.12
N PHE A 178 1.17 7.52 10.81
CA PHE A 178 1.44 7.66 12.24
C PHE A 178 2.24 8.92 12.56
N LYS A 179 3.31 9.23 11.82
CA LYS A 179 4.07 10.47 11.99
C LYS A 179 3.22 11.71 11.73
N GLY A 180 2.38 11.69 10.69
CA GLY A 180 1.48 12.78 10.32
C GLY A 180 0.43 13.10 11.38
N MET A 181 -0.11 12.07 12.05
CA MET A 181 -1.05 12.22 13.16
C MET A 181 -0.49 13.06 14.32
N PHE A 182 0.80 12.91 14.64
CA PHE A 182 1.46 13.71 15.68
C PHE A 182 1.95 15.08 15.18
N ALA A 183 2.17 15.24 13.88
CA ALA A 183 2.73 16.46 13.29
C ALA A 183 1.69 17.52 12.88
N ARG A 184 0.38 17.30 13.09
CA ARG A 184 -0.74 18.19 12.63
C ARG A 184 -0.67 18.58 11.15
N ARG A 185 0.09 17.84 10.33
CA ARG A 185 0.26 18.09 8.91
C ARG A 185 -0.86 17.36 8.16
N GLU A 186 -1.49 18.02 7.18
CA GLU A 186 -2.45 17.36 6.29
C GLU A 186 -1.75 16.16 5.64
N ILE A 187 -2.24 14.96 5.94
CA ILE A 187 -1.70 13.71 5.42
C ILE A 187 -2.16 13.62 3.96
N PRO A 188 -1.26 13.72 2.97
CA PRO A 188 -1.62 13.48 1.57
C PRO A 188 -1.67 11.96 1.42
N GLY A 189 -2.87 11.40 1.52
CA GLY A 189 -3.06 9.97 1.35
C GLY A 189 -4.49 9.58 1.67
N GLU A 190 -5.26 9.30 0.62
CA GLU A 190 -6.54 8.60 0.71
C GLU A 190 -6.28 7.19 1.25
N VAL A 191 -6.30 7.03 2.57
CA VAL A 191 -6.48 5.71 3.18
C VAL A 191 -7.94 5.37 2.95
N GLY A 192 -8.20 4.65 1.86
CA GLY A 192 -9.52 4.14 1.56
C GLY A 192 -9.98 3.21 2.67
N GLY A 193 -11.09 3.53 3.31
CA GLY A 193 -11.72 2.70 4.32
C GLY A 193 -12.52 1.52 3.76
N PRO A 194 -13.25 0.81 4.62
CA PRO A 194 -14.02 -0.38 4.23
C PRO A 194 -15.04 -0.10 3.12
N VAL A 195 -15.61 1.11 3.07
CA VAL A 195 -16.65 1.48 2.11
C VAL A 195 -16.03 1.73 0.74
N SER A 196 -14.84 2.34 0.68
CA SER A 196 -14.09 2.48 -0.57
C SER A 196 -13.70 1.12 -1.16
N ILE A 197 -13.33 0.15 -0.31
CA ILE A 197 -13.04 -1.22 -0.72
C ILE A 197 -14.29 -1.88 -1.29
N LEU A 198 -15.42 -1.81 -0.58
CA LEU A 198 -16.69 -2.36 -1.06
C LEU A 198 -17.14 -1.72 -2.39
N SER A 199 -16.90 -0.42 -2.54
CA SER A 199 -17.19 0.32 -3.77
C SER A 199 -16.28 -0.10 -4.92
N ALA A 200 -15.00 -0.34 -4.66
CA ALA A 200 -14.06 -0.86 -5.65
C ALA A 200 -14.48 -2.26 -6.12
N VAL A 201 -14.86 -3.13 -5.19
CA VAL A 201 -15.40 -4.48 -5.48
C VAL A 201 -16.68 -4.39 -6.31
N GLY A 202 -17.63 -3.55 -5.90
CA GLY A 202 -18.88 -3.35 -6.63
C GLY A 202 -18.69 -2.76 -8.03
N GLY A 203 -17.69 -1.89 -8.21
CA GLY A 203 -17.32 -1.31 -9.50
C GLY A 203 -16.68 -2.33 -10.46
N ALA A 204 -15.88 -3.26 -9.93
CA ALA A 204 -15.27 -4.34 -10.71
C ALA A 204 -16.34 -5.32 -11.24
N VAL A 205 -17.32 -5.70 -10.42
CA VAL A 205 -18.42 -6.61 -10.83
C VAL A 205 -19.29 -6.00 -11.93
N LYS A 206 -19.49 -4.68 -11.92
CA LYS A 206 -20.33 -3.97 -12.92
C LYS A 206 -19.71 -3.86 -14.30
N LYS A 207 -18.37 -3.99 -14.44
CA LYS A 207 -17.67 -3.88 -15.73
C LYS A 207 -17.77 -5.15 -16.60
N GLY A 208 -18.50 -6.16 -16.15
CA GLY A 208 -18.66 -7.46 -16.82
C GLY A 208 -17.77 -8.54 -16.20
N PRO A 209 -17.97 -9.82 -16.55
CA PRO A 209 -17.24 -10.94 -15.98
C PRO A 209 -15.83 -11.06 -16.59
N ASN A 210 -14.94 -10.09 -16.33
CA ASN A 210 -13.52 -10.25 -16.62
C ASN A 210 -12.85 -10.95 -15.43
N VAL A 211 -12.62 -12.25 -15.59
CA VAL A 211 -12.00 -13.09 -14.55
C VAL A 211 -10.62 -12.55 -14.15
N ALA A 212 -9.89 -11.93 -15.08
CA ALA A 212 -8.58 -11.32 -14.80
C ALA A 212 -8.66 -10.14 -13.82
N ASP A 213 -9.62 -9.23 -14.03
CA ASP A 213 -9.82 -8.06 -13.16
C ASP A 213 -10.26 -8.50 -11.76
N PHE A 214 -11.10 -9.53 -11.69
CA PHE A 214 -11.53 -10.12 -10.42
C PHE A 214 -10.38 -10.78 -9.67
N LEU A 215 -9.56 -11.58 -10.35
CA LEU A 215 -8.37 -12.22 -9.76
C LEU A 215 -7.34 -11.18 -9.31
N GLY A 216 -7.10 -10.14 -10.12
CA GLY A 216 -6.21 -9.04 -9.74
C GLY A 216 -6.69 -8.31 -8.48
N MET A 217 -7.99 -8.09 -8.36
CA MET A 217 -8.59 -7.53 -7.14
C MET A 217 -8.44 -8.46 -5.94
N LEU A 218 -8.68 -9.77 -6.11
CA LEU A 218 -8.45 -10.74 -5.03
C LEU A 218 -6.99 -10.75 -4.57
N ALA A 219 -6.04 -10.61 -5.49
CA ALA A 219 -4.62 -10.49 -5.15
C ALA A 219 -4.37 -9.22 -4.32
N ILE A 220 -4.88 -8.06 -4.76
CA ILE A 220 -4.73 -6.80 -4.02
C ILE A 220 -5.36 -6.87 -2.63
N LEU A 221 -6.55 -7.45 -2.50
CA LEU A 221 -7.24 -7.61 -1.21
C LEU A 221 -6.49 -8.57 -0.28
N SER A 222 -6.06 -9.72 -0.80
CA SER A 222 -5.28 -10.69 -0.03
C SER A 222 -3.99 -10.06 0.47
N MET A 223 -3.26 -9.37 -0.39
CA MET A 223 -2.07 -8.61 -0.04
C MET A 223 -2.34 -7.56 1.04
N ALA A 224 -3.42 -6.78 0.90
CA ALA A 224 -3.79 -5.76 1.88
C ALA A 224 -4.06 -6.39 3.26
N ILE A 225 -4.80 -7.50 3.33
CA ILE A 225 -5.06 -8.23 4.58
C ILE A 225 -3.76 -8.78 5.16
N GLY A 226 -2.90 -9.38 4.32
CA GLY A 226 -1.60 -9.90 4.74
C GLY A 226 -0.69 -8.82 5.34
N VAL A 227 -0.52 -7.70 4.64
CA VAL A 227 0.30 -6.58 5.12
C VAL A 227 -0.31 -5.93 6.36
N PHE A 228 -1.63 -5.72 6.39
CA PHE A 228 -2.30 -5.15 7.54
C PHE A 228 -2.08 -5.99 8.79
N ASN A 229 -2.23 -7.32 8.67
CA ASN A 229 -2.00 -8.23 9.79
C ASN A 229 -0.53 -8.29 10.26
N LEU A 230 0.45 -7.88 9.43
CA LEU A 230 1.86 -7.76 9.84
C LEU A 230 2.19 -6.44 10.53
N LEU A 231 1.28 -5.46 10.54
CA LEU A 231 1.54 -4.20 11.23
C LEU A 231 1.74 -4.45 12.74
N PRO A 232 2.66 -3.70 13.38
CA PRO A 232 2.95 -3.82 14.81
C PRO A 232 1.86 -3.15 15.65
N ILE A 233 0.59 -3.46 15.39
CA ILE A 233 -0.57 -2.91 16.06
C ILE A 233 -1.16 -4.00 16.96
N PRO A 234 -1.41 -3.73 18.25
CA PRO A 234 -2.04 -4.69 19.15
C PRO A 234 -3.36 -5.24 18.58
N ALA A 235 -3.61 -6.53 18.81
CA ALA A 235 -4.70 -7.36 18.28
C ALA A 235 -4.43 -8.03 16.93
N LEU A 236 -3.60 -7.42 16.08
CA LEU A 236 -3.13 -8.03 14.84
C LEU A 236 -1.99 -9.02 15.11
N ASP A 237 -1.74 -9.91 14.15
CA ASP A 237 -0.69 -10.94 14.28
C ASP A 237 0.69 -10.31 14.47
N GLY A 238 1.02 -9.24 13.73
CA GLY A 238 2.26 -8.49 13.87
C GLY A 238 2.42 -7.83 15.25
N GLY A 239 1.33 -7.34 15.84
CA GLY A 239 1.32 -6.87 17.22
C GLY A 239 1.55 -7.97 18.24
N ARG A 240 0.95 -9.16 18.03
CA ARG A 240 1.20 -10.35 18.88
C ARG A 240 2.64 -10.83 18.78
N ILE A 241 3.21 -10.82 17.58
CA ILE A 241 4.63 -11.13 17.33
C ILE A 241 5.52 -10.13 18.08
N LEU A 242 5.21 -8.82 18.00
CA LEU A 242 5.97 -7.79 18.68
C LEU A 242 5.93 -7.95 20.21
N VAL A 243 4.75 -8.16 20.78
CA VAL A 243 4.57 -8.38 22.22
C VAL A 243 5.34 -9.63 22.68
N LEU A 244 5.23 -10.73 21.93
CA LEU A 244 5.98 -11.96 22.20
C LEU A 244 7.50 -11.74 22.09
N ALA A 245 7.97 -10.95 21.11
CA ALA A 245 9.38 -10.59 20.96
C ALA A 245 9.88 -9.75 22.13
N VAL A 246 9.12 -8.75 22.56
CA VAL A 246 9.43 -7.93 23.74
C VAL A 246 9.52 -8.80 24.98
N ARG A 247 8.54 -9.69 25.21
CA ARG A 247 8.59 -10.67 26.32
C ARG A 247 9.88 -11.49 26.29
N ASN A 248 10.17 -12.13 25.16
CA ASN A 248 11.34 -13.00 25.02
C ASN A 248 12.66 -12.23 25.26
N VAL A 249 12.74 -10.97 24.79
CA VAL A 249 13.90 -10.10 25.02
C VAL A 249 14.02 -9.75 26.51
N LEU A 250 12.93 -9.38 27.18
CA LEU A 250 12.95 -9.06 28.61
C LEU A 250 13.37 -10.28 29.47
N ASP A 251 12.82 -11.46 29.18
CA ASP A 251 13.16 -12.70 29.86
C ASP A 251 14.64 -13.09 29.64
N LEU A 252 15.15 -12.86 28.42
CA LEU A 252 16.56 -13.07 28.08
C LEU A 252 17.46 -12.10 28.85
N CYS A 253 17.13 -10.80 28.87
CA CYS A 253 17.88 -9.79 29.62
C CYS A 253 17.91 -10.09 31.12
N TYR A 254 16.77 -10.48 31.71
CA TYR A 254 16.72 -10.90 33.11
C TYR A 254 17.61 -12.11 33.38
N THR A 255 17.51 -13.14 32.53
CA THR A 255 18.33 -14.35 32.67
C THR A 255 19.83 -14.04 32.57
N ALA A 256 20.22 -13.10 31.71
CA ALA A 256 21.62 -12.66 31.59
C ALA A 256 22.15 -11.93 32.83
N VAL A 257 21.28 -11.21 33.55
CA VAL A 257 21.65 -10.45 34.76
C VAL A 257 21.61 -11.32 36.02
N VAL A 258 20.55 -12.10 36.19
CA VAL A 258 20.26 -12.86 37.41
C VAL A 258 20.81 -14.30 37.33
N TRP A 259 21.32 -14.72 36.16
CA TRP A 259 21.82 -16.07 35.89
C TRP A 259 20.81 -17.20 36.19
N ARG A 260 19.53 -16.85 36.24
CA ARG A 260 18.40 -17.76 36.48
C ARG A 260 17.25 -17.37 35.57
N ARG A 261 16.51 -18.36 35.06
CA ARG A 261 15.26 -18.09 34.33
C ARG A 261 14.20 -17.54 35.27
N PRO A 262 13.38 -16.58 34.81
CA PRO A 262 12.31 -16.06 35.64
C PRO A 262 11.27 -17.17 35.86
N GLU A 263 10.72 -17.25 37.08
CA GLU A 263 9.66 -18.23 37.44
C GLU A 263 8.38 -17.95 36.65
N ASP A 264 8.04 -16.67 36.50
CA ASP A 264 7.00 -16.15 35.61
C ASP A 264 7.62 -15.19 34.59
N SER A 265 7.15 -15.20 33.34
CA SER A 265 7.62 -14.24 32.32
C SER A 265 7.48 -12.79 32.81
N MET A 266 8.47 -11.96 32.48
CA MET A 266 8.53 -10.52 32.82
C MET A 266 7.29 -9.76 32.34
N LEU A 267 6.73 -10.17 31.20
CA LEU A 267 5.45 -9.70 30.70
C LEU A 267 4.39 -10.76 30.97
N SER A 268 3.54 -10.51 31.97
CA SER A 268 2.50 -11.45 32.37
C SER A 268 1.51 -11.73 31.22
N SER A 269 0.94 -12.93 31.20
CA SER A 269 -0.10 -13.31 30.23
C SER A 269 -1.31 -12.38 30.29
N VAL A 270 -1.66 -11.92 31.50
CA VAL A 270 -2.72 -10.95 31.76
C VAL A 270 -2.42 -9.61 31.07
N ALA A 271 -1.18 -9.11 31.18
CA ALA A 271 -0.79 -7.86 30.53
C ALA A 271 -0.87 -7.97 29.01
N GLU A 272 -0.46 -9.10 28.42
CA GLU A 272 -0.60 -9.33 26.97
C GLU A 272 -2.05 -9.34 26.52
N GLU A 273 -2.92 -9.99 27.28
CA GLU A 273 -4.36 -10.01 27.00
C GLU A 273 -4.96 -8.61 27.04
N TYR A 274 -4.60 -7.79 28.03
CA TYR A 274 -5.02 -6.39 28.09
C TYR A 274 -4.51 -5.57 26.91
N ILE A 275 -3.22 -5.70 26.54
CA ILE A 275 -2.63 -4.99 25.39
C ILE A 275 -3.43 -5.31 24.11
N HIS A 276 -3.73 -6.59 23.87
CA HIS A 276 -4.49 -6.98 22.69
C HIS A 276 -5.96 -6.60 22.75
N THR A 277 -6.60 -6.70 23.92
CA THR A 277 -8.00 -6.29 24.11
C THR A 277 -8.18 -4.79 23.86
N VAL A 278 -7.33 -3.95 24.45
CA VAL A 278 -7.30 -2.50 24.17
C VAL A 278 -7.04 -2.26 22.69
N GLY A 279 -6.12 -3.01 22.08
CA GLY A 279 -5.87 -3.01 20.65
C GLY A 279 -7.13 -3.22 19.81
N VAL A 280 -7.94 -4.23 20.13
CA VAL A 280 -9.20 -4.52 19.43
C VAL A 280 -10.13 -3.31 19.52
N PHE A 281 -10.34 -2.74 20.71
CA PHE A 281 -11.20 -1.58 20.86
C PHE A 281 -10.69 -0.35 20.10
N CYS A 282 -9.37 -0.12 20.10
CA CYS A 282 -8.76 0.95 19.30
C CYS A 282 -8.96 0.72 17.79
N LEU A 283 -8.80 -0.51 17.30
CA LEU A 283 -9.02 -0.85 15.90
C LEU A 283 -10.49 -0.68 15.50
N LEU A 284 -11.43 -1.11 16.35
CA LEU A 284 -12.86 -0.89 16.12
C LEU A 284 -13.21 0.59 16.10
N GLY A 285 -12.63 1.40 17.01
CA GLY A 285 -12.78 2.85 16.99
C GLY A 285 -12.24 3.48 15.71
N LEU A 286 -11.05 3.07 15.27
CA LEU A 286 -10.45 3.53 14.02
C LEU A 286 -11.33 3.16 12.81
N LEU A 287 -11.86 1.93 12.78
CA LEU A 287 -12.77 1.45 11.75
C LEU A 287 -13.99 2.38 11.61
N VAL A 288 -14.60 2.78 12.74
CA VAL A 288 -15.75 3.70 12.74
C VAL A 288 -15.36 5.07 12.20
N VAL A 289 -14.23 5.63 12.64
CA VAL A 289 -13.75 6.96 12.19
C VAL A 289 -13.45 6.97 10.69
N VAL A 290 -12.73 5.97 10.21
CA VAL A 290 -12.37 5.83 8.79
C VAL A 290 -13.62 5.60 7.95
N THR A 291 -14.54 4.75 8.40
CA THR A 291 -15.83 4.53 7.72
C THR A 291 -16.65 5.81 7.62
N TYR A 292 -16.70 6.61 8.69
CA TYR A 292 -17.37 7.91 8.67
C TYR A 292 -16.73 8.87 7.66
N LYS A 293 -15.40 8.95 7.65
CA LYS A 293 -14.64 9.76 6.68
C LYS A 293 -14.94 9.31 5.24
N ASP A 294 -14.88 8.01 4.97
CA ASP A 294 -15.22 7.43 3.66
C ASP A 294 -16.62 7.84 3.19
N ILE A 295 -17.63 7.68 4.05
CA ILE A 295 -19.01 8.05 3.73
C ILE A 295 -19.10 9.55 3.42
N LYS A 296 -18.44 10.39 4.23
CA LYS A 296 -18.40 11.83 4.01
C LYS A 296 -17.74 12.18 2.69
N ASP A 297 -16.61 11.55 2.35
CA ASP A 297 -15.85 11.80 1.12
C ASP A 297 -16.66 11.33 -0.11
N ILE A 298 -17.46 10.26 0.00
CA ILE A 298 -18.36 9.80 -1.08
C ILE A 298 -19.55 10.75 -1.26
N VAL A 299 -20.17 11.21 -0.18
CA VAL A 299 -21.36 12.08 -0.23
C VAL A 299 -21.00 13.53 -0.55
N SER A 300 -19.81 13.97 -0.17
CA SER A 300 -19.33 15.34 -0.32
C SER A 300 -17.85 15.35 -0.70
N PRO A 301 -17.53 15.04 -1.97
CA PRO A 301 -16.15 14.94 -2.43
C PRO A 301 -15.42 16.27 -2.20
N PRO A 302 -14.16 16.23 -1.72
CA PRO A 302 -13.39 17.44 -1.48
C PRO A 302 -13.28 18.25 -2.77
N LYS A 303 -13.51 19.57 -2.66
CA LYS A 303 -13.26 20.49 -3.79
C LYS A 303 -11.78 20.42 -4.11
N LEU A 304 -11.42 19.80 -5.24
CA LEU A 304 -10.07 19.86 -5.81
C LEU A 304 -9.77 21.30 -6.24
N THR A 305 -9.33 22.12 -5.28
CA THR A 305 -8.70 23.40 -5.57
C THR A 305 -7.31 23.13 -6.11
N MET A 306 -7.18 23.19 -7.42
CA MET A 306 -5.88 23.17 -8.09
C MET A 306 -5.03 24.33 -7.52
N PRO A 307 -3.75 24.11 -7.21
CA PRO A 307 -2.85 25.21 -6.86
C PRO A 307 -2.86 26.24 -8.00
N SER A 308 -3.04 27.51 -7.65
CA SER A 308 -2.99 28.60 -8.62
C SER A 308 -1.55 28.76 -9.09
N PHE A 309 -1.30 28.46 -10.37
CA PHE A 309 -0.05 28.82 -10.99
C PHE A 309 -0.09 30.32 -11.28
N SER A 310 0.66 31.11 -10.53
CA SER A 310 0.86 32.52 -10.84
C SER A 310 1.53 32.65 -12.21
N ALA A 311 1.06 33.59 -13.03
CA ALA A 311 1.74 33.93 -14.26
C ALA A 311 3.16 34.44 -13.93
N PRO A 312 4.20 34.06 -14.68
CA PRO A 312 5.51 34.68 -14.52
C PRO A 312 5.38 36.18 -14.73
N PRO A 313 6.18 37.01 -14.02
CA PRO A 313 6.16 38.45 -14.20
C PRO A 313 6.42 38.77 -15.67
N SER A 314 5.55 39.60 -16.28
CA SER A 314 5.74 40.07 -17.65
C SER A 314 7.08 40.79 -17.71
N THR A 315 8.07 40.23 -18.41
CA THR A 315 9.27 40.97 -18.79
C THR A 315 8.82 42.01 -19.81
N SER A 316 8.47 43.21 -19.33
CA SER A 316 8.40 44.36 -20.21
C SER A 316 9.81 44.58 -20.77
N PRO A 317 9.97 44.78 -22.09
CA PRO A 317 11.25 45.19 -22.62
C PRO A 317 11.60 46.54 -22.00
N SER A 318 12.74 46.60 -21.32
CA SER A 318 13.37 47.85 -20.91
C SER A 318 13.46 48.76 -22.15
N PRO A 319 12.88 49.97 -22.14
CA PRO A 319 13.10 50.91 -23.22
C PRO A 319 14.56 51.33 -23.17
N GLY A 320 15.31 50.93 -24.19
CA GLY A 320 16.71 51.31 -24.35
C GLY A 320 16.87 52.83 -24.26
N ARG A 321 17.83 53.25 -23.43
CA ARG A 321 18.54 54.52 -23.51
C ARG A 321 20.00 54.26 -23.24
#